data_AF-A0A6V7PKA2-F1
#
_entry.id   AF-A0A6V7PKA2-F1
#
_cell.length_a   1.000
_cell.length_b   1.000
_cell.length_c   1.000
_cell.angle_alpha   90.00
_cell.angle_beta   90.00
_cell.angle_gamma   90.00
#
_symmetry.space_group_name_H-M   'P 1'
#
loop_
_entity.id
_entity.type
_entity.pdbx_description
1 polymer ?
#
loop_
_entity_poly.entity_id
_entity_poly.type
_entity_poly.pdbx_seq_one_letter_code
_entity_poly.pdbx_strand_id
1 'polypeptide(L)'
;MDTFTVYTANSGDYYGSKAKINLWDLPDVANNQISASVIRLSSFDGDYENSIQAGFHEPKSGNWSVYREDLDNPQLIGYWPKSLFTALAEKATIVSWGGVVSYPRDGIGPPMGSGHYSSELQGKAAFVKNIEIFDSNGGSIDLANIAKPDVNRGDCYNVTALVDSRKYGLQDGYLFYFGGPGGCSN
;
A
#
# COMPACT_ATOMS: atom_id res chain seq x y z
N MET A 1 11.44 -4.24 14.80
CA MET A 1 11.15 -5.30 13.81
C MET A 1 9.94 -4.82 13.04
N ASP A 2 9.99 -4.86 11.71
CA ASP A 2 8.91 -4.31 10.90
C ASP A 2 7.85 -5.39 10.67
N THR A 3 6.61 -5.07 11.02
CA THR A 3 5.44 -5.92 10.85
C THR A 3 4.56 -5.30 9.79
N PHE A 4 4.13 -6.07 8.80
CA PHE A 4 3.37 -5.56 7.68
C PHE A 4 2.17 -6.45 7.36
N THR A 5 1.15 -5.83 6.79
CA THR A 5 -0.08 -6.46 6.34
C THR A 5 -0.46 -5.79 5.03
N VAL A 6 -0.03 -6.38 3.93
CA VAL A 6 -0.11 -5.75 2.61
C VAL A 6 -0.64 -6.72 1.55
N TYR A 7 -1.25 -6.20 0.49
CA TYR A 7 -1.30 -6.91 -0.79
C TYR A 7 -0.05 -6.59 -1.58
N THR A 8 0.54 -7.59 -2.23
CA THR A 8 1.74 -7.45 -3.04
C THR A 8 1.52 -8.05 -4.43
N ALA A 9 1.73 -7.26 -5.48
CA ALA A 9 1.91 -7.72 -6.84
C ALA A 9 3.40 -8.00 -7.07
N ASN A 10 3.73 -9.27 -7.35
CA ASN A 10 5.11 -9.76 -7.46
C ASN A 10 5.50 -10.08 -8.91
N SER A 11 6.79 -9.89 -9.22
CA SER A 11 7.47 -10.47 -10.39
C SER A 11 6.92 -10.01 -11.75
N GLY A 12 6.46 -8.76 -11.84
CA GLY A 12 5.99 -8.15 -13.10
C GLY A 12 6.75 -6.87 -13.46
N ASP A 13 6.46 -6.33 -14.63
CA ASP A 13 6.97 -5.03 -15.08
C ASP A 13 5.87 -3.98 -14.90
N TYR A 14 5.93 -3.21 -13.82
CA TYR A 14 4.88 -2.24 -13.44
C TYR A 14 5.37 -0.81 -13.60
N TYR A 15 4.60 0.00 -14.31
CA TYR A 15 5.00 1.38 -14.66
C TYR A 15 4.23 2.41 -13.85
N GLY A 16 3.48 1.99 -12.82
CA GLY A 16 2.80 2.88 -11.90
C GLY A 16 1.78 2.16 -11.03
N SER A 17 1.41 2.78 -9.92
CA SER A 17 0.28 2.35 -9.10
C SER A 17 -0.51 3.54 -8.57
N LYS A 18 -1.79 3.31 -8.30
CA LYS A 18 -2.69 4.27 -7.69
C LYS A 18 -3.56 3.54 -6.68
N ALA A 19 -3.81 4.17 -5.53
CA ALA A 19 -4.83 3.73 -4.61
C ALA A 19 -5.29 4.89 -3.71
N LYS A 20 -6.53 4.80 -3.24
CA LYS A 20 -7.08 5.61 -2.16
C LYS A 20 -6.84 4.90 -0.83
N ILE A 21 -6.07 5.54 0.04
CA ILE A 21 -5.72 5.01 1.36
C ILE A 21 -6.43 5.82 2.43
N ASN A 22 -6.95 5.15 3.46
CA ASN A 22 -7.51 5.84 4.62
C ASN A 22 -7.19 5.07 5.91
N LEU A 23 -6.77 5.83 6.94
CA LEU A 23 -6.49 5.31 8.29
C LEU A 23 -7.75 5.19 9.16
N TRP A 24 -8.81 5.90 8.81
CA TRP A 24 -10.10 6.03 9.52
C TRP A 24 -10.03 6.73 10.88
N ASP A 25 -9.04 6.41 11.72
CA ASP A 25 -8.73 7.12 12.97
C ASP A 25 -7.20 7.16 13.20
N LEU A 26 -6.73 8.04 14.09
CA LEU A 26 -5.32 8.12 14.47
C LEU A 26 -5.03 7.13 15.60
N PRO A 27 -4.17 6.12 15.39
CA PRO A 27 -3.80 5.19 16.44
C PRO A 27 -3.00 5.90 17.54
N ASP A 28 -3.17 5.47 18.79
CA ASP A 28 -2.30 5.87 19.90
C ASP A 28 -0.95 5.14 19.76
N VAL A 29 0.08 5.88 19.35
CA VAL A 29 1.41 5.36 19.00
C VAL A 29 2.46 6.05 19.87
N ALA A 30 3.30 5.27 20.54
CA ALA A 30 4.37 5.79 21.39
C ALA A 30 5.50 6.42 20.56
N ASN A 31 6.31 7.28 21.18
CA ASN A 31 7.41 8.01 20.53
C ASN A 31 8.47 7.15 19.81
N ASN A 32 8.54 5.86 20.12
CA ASN A 32 9.48 4.90 19.53
C ASN A 32 8.79 3.87 18.61
N GLN A 33 7.55 4.13 18.21
CA GLN A 33 6.73 3.27 17.36
C GLN A 33 6.31 4.02 16.09
N ILE A 34 6.02 3.25 15.03
CA ILE A 34 5.47 3.77 13.78
C ILE A 34 4.24 2.95 13.43
N SER A 35 3.18 3.61 12.97
CA SER A 35 2.02 2.98 12.31
C SER A 35 1.68 3.78 11.07
N ALA A 36 1.68 3.13 9.92
CA ALA A 36 1.48 3.78 8.63
C ALA A 36 0.61 2.92 7.71
N SER A 37 -0.16 3.61 6.87
CA SER A 37 -0.78 3.02 5.68
C SER A 37 0.02 3.45 4.45
N VAL A 38 0.51 2.49 3.67
CA VAL A 38 1.52 2.72 2.65
C VAL A 38 1.11 2.13 1.31
N ILE A 39 1.56 2.79 0.25
CA ILE A 39 1.78 2.18 -1.07
C ILE A 39 3.29 2.12 -1.20
N ARG A 40 3.86 0.94 -1.41
CA ARG A 40 5.29 0.77 -1.67
C ARG A 40 5.47 0.25 -3.09
N LEU A 41 6.37 0.87 -3.83
CA LEU A 41 6.81 0.42 -5.15
C LEU A 41 8.28 0.11 -5.02
N SER A 42 8.72 -1.08 -5.46
CA SER A 42 10.13 -1.43 -5.43
C SER A 42 10.58 -2.18 -6.68
N SER A 43 11.88 -2.10 -6.94
CA SER A 43 12.58 -2.80 -8.01
C SER A 43 13.96 -3.22 -7.51
N PHE A 44 14.52 -4.28 -8.10
CA PHE A 44 15.80 -4.86 -7.69
C PHE A 44 16.80 -4.82 -8.84
N ASP A 45 18.03 -4.37 -8.54
CA ASP A 45 19.21 -4.53 -9.42
C ASP A 45 20.19 -5.48 -8.73
N GLY A 46 20.13 -6.76 -9.10
CA GLY A 46 20.77 -7.83 -8.32
C GLY A 46 20.17 -7.91 -6.92
N ASP A 47 21.02 -7.78 -5.89
CA ASP A 47 20.60 -7.79 -4.48
C ASP A 47 20.19 -6.41 -3.93
N TYR A 48 20.32 -5.35 -4.74
CA TYR A 48 20.04 -3.98 -4.30
C TYR A 48 18.58 -3.60 -4.57
N GLU A 49 17.79 -3.41 -3.50
CA GLU A 49 16.42 -2.90 -3.59
C GLU A 49 16.41 -1.36 -3.74
N ASN A 50 15.61 -0.85 -4.67
CA ASN A 50 15.22 0.56 -4.74
C ASN A 50 13.72 0.64 -4.52
N SER A 51 13.28 1.41 -3.52
CA SER A 51 11.86 1.52 -3.20
C SER A 51 11.43 2.96 -2.94
N ILE A 52 10.20 3.27 -3.35
CA ILE A 52 9.49 4.48 -2.95
C ILE A 52 8.21 4.11 -2.21
N GLN A 53 7.79 4.98 -1.31
CA GLN A 53 6.47 4.90 -0.71
C GLN A 53 5.64 6.09 -1.22
N ALA A 54 4.52 5.77 -1.89
CA ALA A 54 3.59 6.59 -2.70
C ALA A 54 3.85 6.63 -4.22
N GLY A 55 2.75 6.78 -4.99
CA GLY A 55 2.75 7.38 -6.33
C GLY A 55 2.50 6.46 -7.54
N PHE A 56 2.25 7.11 -8.69
CA PHE A 56 2.10 6.57 -10.06
C PHE A 56 3.26 7.12 -10.92
N HIS A 57 3.86 6.32 -11.80
CA HIS A 57 4.93 6.79 -12.68
C HIS A 57 4.37 7.23 -14.04
N GLU A 58 4.65 8.48 -14.42
CA GLU A 58 4.13 9.08 -15.65
C GLU A 58 5.01 8.67 -16.84
N PRO A 59 4.50 7.88 -17.81
CA PRO A 59 5.33 7.32 -18.88
C PRO A 59 6.00 8.37 -19.77
N LYS A 60 5.43 9.58 -19.88
CA LYS A 60 5.96 10.65 -20.73
C LYS A 60 7.17 11.35 -20.12
N SER A 61 7.16 11.57 -18.81
CA SER A 61 8.24 12.27 -18.09
C SER A 61 9.20 11.31 -17.38
N GLY A 62 8.75 10.08 -17.12
CA GLY A 62 9.45 9.08 -16.33
C GLY A 62 9.46 9.38 -14.83
N ASN A 63 8.73 10.39 -14.35
CA ASN A 63 8.74 10.77 -12.95
C ASN A 63 7.66 10.04 -12.14
N TRP A 64 7.91 9.85 -10.84
CA TRP A 64 6.93 9.28 -9.90
C TRP A 64 6.09 10.40 -9.28
N SER A 65 4.80 10.44 -9.55
CA SER A 65 3.89 11.51 -9.15
C SER A 65 2.95 11.08 -8.02
N VAL A 66 2.63 12.01 -7.12
CA VAL A 66 1.64 11.82 -6.05
C VAL A 66 0.48 12.78 -6.26
N TYR A 67 -0.73 12.23 -6.28
CA TYR A 67 -1.95 13.01 -6.42
C TYR A 67 -2.80 12.96 -5.15
N ARG A 68 -3.49 14.06 -4.88
CA ARG A 68 -4.60 14.15 -3.93
C ARG A 68 -5.89 13.86 -4.68
N GLU A 69 -6.49 12.70 -4.41
CA GLU A 69 -7.64 12.19 -5.18
C GLU A 69 -9.01 12.39 -4.53
N ASP A 70 -9.08 12.90 -3.30
CA ASP A 70 -10.35 13.19 -2.59
C ASP A 70 -11.02 14.48 -3.08
N LEU A 71 -10.56 15.05 -4.19
CA LEU A 71 -11.08 16.24 -4.84
C LEU A 71 -11.77 15.87 -6.16
N ASP A 72 -12.77 16.64 -6.58
CA ASP A 72 -13.46 16.46 -7.88
C ASP A 72 -12.47 16.46 -9.06
N ASN A 73 -11.36 17.17 -8.92
CA ASN A 73 -10.21 17.12 -9.82
C ASN A 73 -8.97 16.69 -9.04
N PRO A 74 -8.35 15.53 -9.36
CA PRO A 74 -7.12 15.09 -8.73
C PRO A 74 -6.03 16.16 -8.83
N GLN A 75 -5.47 16.55 -7.70
CA GLN A 75 -4.44 17.59 -7.63
C GLN A 75 -3.06 16.97 -7.47
N LEU A 76 -2.10 17.31 -8.33
CA LEU A 76 -0.70 16.92 -8.14
C LEU A 76 -0.17 17.56 -6.83
N ILE A 77 0.23 16.72 -5.88
CA ILE A 77 0.90 17.14 -4.64
C ILE A 77 2.38 17.38 -4.92
N GLY A 78 3.00 16.53 -5.74
CA GLY A 78 4.40 16.60 -6.10
C GLY A 78 4.86 15.38 -6.89
N TYR A 79 6.15 15.35 -7.22
CA TYR A 79 6.78 14.22 -7.92
C TYR A 79 8.22 13.99 -7.44
N TRP A 80 8.70 12.77 -7.61
CA TRP A 80 10.10 12.41 -7.51
C TRP A 80 10.70 12.24 -8.91
N PRO A 81 11.75 13.00 -9.24
CA PRO A 81 12.46 12.83 -10.50
C PRO A 81 13.01 11.42 -10.66
N LYS A 82 12.90 10.87 -11.87
CA LYS A 82 13.45 9.54 -12.18
C LYS A 82 14.95 9.42 -11.91
N SER A 83 15.68 10.53 -12.07
CA SER A 83 17.12 10.62 -11.84
C SER A 83 17.55 10.40 -10.39
N LEU A 84 16.61 10.36 -9.43
CA LEU A 84 16.90 9.99 -8.05
C LEU A 84 17.07 8.47 -7.86
N PHE A 85 16.71 7.68 -8.87
CA PHE A 85 16.60 6.24 -8.77
C PHE A 85 17.49 5.53 -9.80
N THR A 86 17.82 4.27 -9.50
CA THR A 86 18.49 3.37 -10.46
C THR A 86 17.45 2.45 -11.09
N ALA A 87 17.15 1.30 -10.48
CA ALA A 87 16.17 0.34 -11.01
C ALA A 87 14.75 0.91 -11.12
N LEU A 88 14.36 1.76 -10.16
CA LEU A 88 13.02 2.38 -10.13
C LEU A 88 12.87 3.56 -11.11
N ALA A 89 13.96 4.00 -11.78
CA ALA A 89 13.89 5.09 -12.75
C ALA A 89 13.09 4.73 -14.02
N GLU A 90 12.94 3.45 -14.29
CA GLU A 90 12.25 2.93 -15.47
C GLU A 90 10.91 2.27 -15.11
N LYS A 91 10.90 1.44 -14.06
CA LYS A 91 9.73 0.67 -13.61
C LYS A 91 9.87 0.12 -12.18
N ALA A 92 8.74 -0.17 -11.56
CA ALA A 92 8.66 -1.02 -10.37
C ALA A 92 8.49 -2.49 -10.79
N THR A 93 9.07 -3.42 -10.04
CA THR A 93 8.85 -4.87 -10.23
C THR A 93 8.03 -5.51 -9.13
N ILE A 94 7.86 -4.79 -8.02
CA ILE A 94 7.01 -5.15 -6.89
C ILE A 94 6.18 -3.93 -6.52
N VAL A 95 4.90 -4.15 -6.28
CA VAL A 95 4.01 -3.12 -5.71
C VAL A 95 3.28 -3.70 -4.53
N SER A 96 3.32 -3.01 -3.40
CA SER A 96 2.60 -3.39 -2.17
C SER A 96 1.68 -2.28 -1.68
N TRP A 97 0.53 -2.65 -1.15
CA TRP A 97 -0.45 -1.74 -0.53
C TRP A 97 -0.85 -2.28 0.83
N GLY A 98 -0.93 -1.45 1.87
CA GLY A 98 -1.52 -1.88 3.16
C GLY A 98 -0.91 -1.17 4.36
N GLY A 99 -0.82 -1.88 5.48
CA GLY A 99 -0.33 -1.35 6.75
C GLY A 99 1.07 -1.82 7.10
N VAL A 100 1.87 -0.95 7.71
CA VAL A 100 3.17 -1.26 8.30
C VAL A 100 3.24 -0.67 9.71
N VAL A 101 3.71 -1.48 10.66
CA VAL A 101 4.05 -1.04 12.00
C VAL A 101 5.49 -1.42 12.34
N SER A 102 6.18 -0.57 13.09
CA SER A 102 7.53 -0.85 13.58
C SER A 102 7.62 -0.55 15.07
N TYR A 103 8.21 -1.49 15.81
CA TYR A 103 8.38 -1.41 17.26
C TYR A 103 9.63 -2.19 17.74
N PRO A 104 10.16 -1.88 18.95
CA PRO A 104 11.31 -2.57 19.52
C PRO A 104 11.11 -4.09 19.65
N ARG A 105 12.20 -4.86 19.63
CA ARG A 105 12.13 -6.34 19.67
C ARG A 105 11.43 -6.86 20.93
N ASP A 106 11.70 -6.24 22.08
CA ASP A 106 11.05 -6.60 23.35
C ASP A 106 9.88 -5.65 23.68
N GLY A 107 9.42 -4.91 22.67
CA GLY A 107 8.33 -3.95 22.79
C GLY A 107 6.97 -4.59 22.52
N ILE A 108 5.94 -3.87 22.95
CA ILE A 108 4.55 -4.17 22.58
C ILE A 108 4.26 -3.47 21.27
N GLY A 109 3.74 -4.20 20.29
CA GLY A 109 3.36 -3.68 18.99
C GLY A 109 2.21 -2.67 19.08
N PRO A 110 2.27 -1.55 18.34
CA PRO A 110 1.20 -0.57 18.31
C PRO A 110 -0.01 -1.11 17.53
N PRO A 111 -1.15 -0.41 17.59
CA PRO A 111 -2.25 -0.68 16.68
C PRO A 111 -1.83 -0.45 15.22
N MET A 112 -2.25 -1.33 14.30
CA MET A 112 -2.06 -1.16 12.87
C MET A 112 -3.29 -0.53 12.24
N GLY A 113 -3.09 0.50 11.41
CA GLY A 113 -4.19 1.23 10.79
C GLY A 113 -5.01 1.95 11.86
N SER A 114 -6.32 1.70 11.90
CA SER A 114 -7.22 2.22 12.93
C SER A 114 -7.17 1.45 14.26
N GLY A 115 -6.39 0.38 14.35
CA GLY A 115 -6.39 -0.52 15.52
C GLY A 115 -7.56 -1.52 15.57
N HIS A 116 -8.48 -1.45 14.62
CA HIS A 116 -9.56 -2.43 14.45
C HIS A 116 -9.12 -3.59 13.56
N TYR A 117 -9.70 -4.77 13.78
CA TYR A 117 -9.48 -5.91 12.89
C TYR A 117 -10.10 -5.66 11.51
N SER A 118 -9.47 -6.16 10.46
CA SER A 118 -9.94 -6.00 9.09
C SER A 118 -11.36 -6.56 8.85
N SER A 119 -11.78 -7.56 9.64
CA SER A 119 -13.14 -8.13 9.64
C SER A 119 -14.22 -7.16 10.13
N GLU A 120 -13.85 -6.05 10.76
CA GLU A 120 -14.80 -5.01 11.18
C GLU A 120 -15.20 -4.07 10.04
N LEU A 121 -14.51 -4.14 8.89
CA LEU A 121 -14.88 -3.52 7.62
C LEU A 121 -15.09 -1.99 7.69
N GLN A 122 -15.90 -1.47 6.76
CA GLN A 122 -16.19 -0.05 6.57
C GLN A 122 -16.70 0.59 7.86
N GLY A 123 -16.17 1.77 8.19
CA GLY A 123 -16.58 2.51 9.38
C GLY A 123 -15.75 2.18 10.62
N LYS A 124 -14.84 1.20 10.54
CA LYS A 124 -13.98 0.79 11.66
C LYS A 124 -12.56 0.46 11.23
N ALA A 125 -12.40 -0.49 10.31
CA ALA A 125 -11.09 -0.95 9.85
C ALA A 125 -10.47 0.02 8.84
N ALA A 126 -9.14 0.10 8.83
CA ALA A 126 -8.42 0.81 7.78
C ALA A 126 -8.57 0.06 6.44
N PHE A 127 -8.46 0.80 5.34
CA PHE A 127 -8.64 0.23 3.99
C PHE A 127 -7.69 0.82 2.97
N VAL A 128 -7.49 0.04 1.91
CA VAL A 128 -7.00 0.53 0.63
C VAL A 128 -8.07 0.21 -0.41
N LYS A 129 -8.47 1.24 -1.17
CA LYS A 129 -9.51 1.18 -2.20
C LYS A 129 -9.02 1.78 -3.50
N ASN A 130 -9.77 1.57 -4.58
CA ASN A 130 -9.48 2.09 -5.91
C ASN A 130 -8.07 1.72 -6.37
N ILE A 131 -7.66 0.47 -6.10
CA ILE A 131 -6.32 -0.01 -6.39
C ILE A 131 -6.19 -0.27 -7.88
N GLU A 132 -5.18 0.33 -8.50
CA GLU A 132 -4.83 0.15 -9.90
C GLU A 132 -3.31 0.05 -10.05
N ILE A 133 -2.87 -0.79 -11.00
CA ILE A 133 -1.51 -0.83 -11.52
C ILE A 133 -1.56 -0.68 -13.03
N PHE A 134 -0.50 -0.10 -13.59
CA PHE A 134 -0.45 0.25 -15.00
C PHE A 134 0.72 -0.39 -15.72
N ASP A 135 0.47 -0.82 -16.95
CA ASP A 135 1.50 -1.23 -17.90
C ASP A 135 2.21 -0.02 -18.54
N SER A 136 3.17 -0.29 -19.43
CA SER A 136 3.95 0.75 -20.12
C SER A 136 3.12 1.66 -21.03
N ASN A 137 1.93 1.20 -21.44
CA ASN A 137 1.01 1.97 -22.29
C ASN A 137 0.00 2.77 -21.46
N GLY A 138 0.07 2.70 -20.12
CA GLY A 138 -0.90 3.29 -19.21
C GLY A 138 -2.20 2.48 -19.11
N GLY A 139 -2.22 1.23 -19.60
CA GLY A 139 -3.34 0.32 -19.45
C GLY A 139 -3.42 -0.25 -18.04
N SER A 140 -4.61 -0.25 -17.44
CA SER A 140 -4.85 -0.85 -16.13
C SER A 140 -4.80 -2.38 -16.22
N ILE A 141 -4.07 -3.02 -15.30
CA ILE A 141 -3.94 -4.47 -15.24
C ILE A 141 -4.88 -5.04 -14.17
N ASP A 142 -5.54 -6.16 -14.51
CA ASP A 142 -6.41 -6.87 -13.58
C ASP A 142 -5.63 -7.51 -12.42
N LEU A 143 -6.01 -7.18 -11.18
CA LEU A 143 -5.28 -7.58 -9.97
C LEU A 143 -5.61 -8.98 -9.47
N ALA A 144 -6.72 -9.58 -9.92
CA ALA A 144 -7.29 -10.81 -9.34
C ALA A 144 -6.31 -12.00 -9.27
N ASN A 145 -5.36 -12.09 -10.20
CA ASN A 145 -4.40 -13.20 -10.27
C ASN A 145 -2.95 -12.78 -9.97
N ILE A 146 -2.72 -11.50 -9.68
CA ILE A 146 -1.37 -10.93 -9.56
C ILE A 146 -1.09 -10.50 -8.12
N ALA A 147 -2.06 -9.85 -7.47
CA ALA A 147 -1.89 -9.35 -6.12
C ALA A 147 -2.23 -10.43 -5.09
N LYS A 148 -1.30 -10.70 -4.16
CA LYS A 148 -1.45 -11.67 -3.07
C LYS A 148 -1.23 -11.01 -1.71
N PRO A 149 -1.95 -11.42 -0.66
CA PRO A 149 -1.68 -10.91 0.67
C PRO A 149 -0.32 -11.40 1.17
N ASP A 150 0.40 -10.52 1.86
CA ASP A 150 1.66 -10.80 2.55
C ASP A 150 1.56 -10.24 3.98
N VAL A 151 1.60 -11.14 4.96
CA VAL A 151 1.31 -10.87 6.37
C VAL A 151 2.27 -11.66 7.23
N ASN A 152 3.14 -10.97 7.98
CA ASN A 152 4.18 -11.61 8.79
C ASN A 152 3.80 -11.82 10.27
N ARG A 153 2.75 -11.15 10.77
CA ARG A 153 2.17 -11.33 12.12
C ARG A 153 0.66 -11.49 12.07
N GLY A 154 0.22 -12.55 11.38
CA GLY A 154 -1.19 -12.86 11.15
C GLY A 154 -2.01 -13.13 12.43
N ASP A 155 -1.32 -13.41 13.54
CA ASP A 155 -1.86 -13.56 14.88
C ASP A 155 -2.31 -12.23 15.50
N CYS A 156 -1.70 -11.12 15.10
CA CYS A 156 -1.99 -9.78 15.64
C CYS A 156 -2.70 -8.87 14.63
N TYR A 157 -2.30 -8.94 13.37
CA TYR A 157 -2.75 -8.04 12.32
C TYR A 157 -3.23 -8.87 11.14
N ASN A 158 -4.34 -8.46 10.53
CA ASN A 158 -4.95 -9.23 9.45
C ASN A 158 -5.41 -8.34 8.29
N VAL A 159 -5.63 -9.00 7.15
CA VAL A 159 -6.12 -8.41 5.92
C VAL A 159 -7.31 -9.22 5.40
N THR A 160 -8.29 -8.55 4.79
CA THR A 160 -9.36 -9.25 4.06
C THR A 160 -8.89 -9.74 2.70
N ALA A 161 -9.71 -10.56 2.04
CA ALA A 161 -9.55 -10.82 0.61
C ALA A 161 -9.58 -9.50 -0.20
N LEU A 162 -8.84 -9.48 -1.32
CA LEU A 162 -8.93 -8.42 -2.32
C LEU A 162 -10.21 -8.63 -3.12
N VAL A 163 -11.06 -7.60 -3.13
CA VAL A 163 -12.37 -7.65 -3.76
C VAL A 163 -12.43 -6.62 -4.87
N ASP A 164 -12.93 -7.02 -6.04
CA ASP A 164 -13.37 -6.09 -7.07
C ASP A 164 -14.79 -5.64 -6.77
N SER A 165 -14.96 -4.45 -6.19
CA SER A 165 -16.28 -3.93 -5.80
C SER A 165 -17.18 -3.68 -7.01
N ARG A 166 -16.61 -3.50 -8.21
CA ARG A 166 -17.36 -3.21 -9.45
C ARG A 166 -18.25 -4.38 -9.83
N LYS A 167 -17.86 -5.61 -9.48
CA LYS A 167 -18.67 -6.83 -9.65
C LYS A 167 -19.95 -6.83 -8.81
N TYR A 168 -20.05 -5.93 -7.84
CA TYR A 168 -21.19 -5.76 -6.93
C TYR A 168 -21.89 -4.41 -7.12
N GLY A 169 -21.62 -3.68 -8.21
CA GLY A 169 -22.25 -2.39 -8.50
C GLY A 169 -21.70 -1.21 -7.69
N LEU A 170 -20.58 -1.38 -6.98
CA LEU A 170 -19.92 -0.33 -6.20
C LEU A 170 -18.75 0.28 -6.98
N GLN A 171 -18.44 1.55 -6.70
CA GLN A 171 -17.41 2.32 -7.42
C GLN A 171 -16.07 2.42 -6.66
N ASP A 172 -15.84 1.57 -5.67
CA ASP A 172 -14.61 1.55 -4.88
C ASP A 172 -13.45 0.81 -5.57
N GLY A 173 -13.64 0.29 -6.78
CA GLY A 173 -12.63 -0.45 -7.53
C GLY A 173 -12.16 -1.72 -6.81
N TYR A 174 -10.88 -2.08 -7.00
CA TYR A 174 -10.24 -3.10 -6.17
C TYR A 174 -9.98 -2.57 -4.76
N LEU A 175 -10.33 -3.35 -3.74
CA LEU A 175 -10.16 -2.97 -2.35
C LEU A 175 -9.93 -4.13 -1.38
N PHE A 176 -9.35 -3.79 -0.24
CA PHE A 176 -9.29 -4.65 0.94
C PHE A 176 -9.25 -3.81 2.23
N TYR A 177 -9.58 -4.44 3.35
CA TYR A 177 -9.41 -3.89 4.69
C TYR A 177 -8.21 -4.53 5.37
N PHE A 178 -7.56 -3.79 6.26
CA PHE A 178 -6.44 -4.27 7.05
C PHE A 178 -6.45 -3.62 8.44
N GLY A 179 -5.77 -4.25 9.39
CA GLY A 179 -5.56 -3.67 10.71
C GLY A 179 -5.43 -4.73 11.79
N GLY A 180 -5.39 -4.26 13.03
CA GLY A 180 -5.35 -5.09 14.23
C GLY A 180 -4.96 -4.26 15.44
N PRO A 181 -5.39 -4.66 16.64
CA PRO A 181 -5.13 -3.92 17.87
C PRO A 181 -3.65 -3.92 18.22
N GLY A 182 -3.25 -2.97 19.07
CA GLY A 182 -1.97 -3.03 19.74
C GLY A 182 -1.94 -4.15 20.78
N GLY A 183 -0.77 -4.41 21.37
CA GLY A 183 -0.61 -5.52 22.32
C GLY A 183 0.19 -6.70 21.76
N CYS A 184 0.61 -6.61 20.50
CA CYS A 184 1.36 -7.68 19.84
C CYS A 184 2.75 -7.83 20.46
N SER A 185 3.03 -8.95 21.15
CA SER A 185 4.37 -9.27 21.65
C SER A 185 5.11 -10.15 20.63
N ASN A 186 6.44 -10.05 20.57
CA ASN A 186 7.27 -10.95 19.75
C ASN A 186 7.34 -12.36 20.32
#